data_AF-A0A847GUN7-F1
#
_entry.id   AF-A0A847GUN7-F1
#
_cell.length_a   1.000
_cell.length_b   1.000
_cell.length_c   1.000
_cell.angle_alpha   90.00
_cell.angle_beta   90.00
_cell.angle_gamma   90.00
#
_symmetry.space_group_name_H-M   'P 1'
#
loop_
_entity.id
_entity.type
_entity.pdbx_description
1 polymer ?
#
loop_
_entity_poly.entity_id
_entity_poly.type
_entity_poly.pdbx_seq_one_letter_code
_entity_poly.pdbx_strand_id
1 'polypeptide(L)'
;MYHTPLGDRVLRPAEAQLFAESLRTLGDYLSDMELTMGAGVFDDLQRNQQIAVLHAVGRALLCPAEPAPVLTAAVEAGVWCVYQNVRDMIEVELDDAAGLMPGETWRQLILAACREAGVGGDLPAEDCRDKLEWDYPVDCLEARVLWDYDWQLEDSIDLSPDASRRLKDELGIADDYFVAVPPDPPDAEAERLLEAMNELADAVRLASPGEGCE
;
A
#
# COMPACT_ATOMS: atom_id res chain seq x y z
N MET A 1 12.17 -6.55 -2.82
CA MET A 1 11.29 -7.17 -3.83
C MET A 1 10.02 -7.64 -3.15
N TYR A 2 8.89 -7.74 -3.84
CA TYR A 2 7.60 -8.19 -3.30
C TYR A 2 6.96 -9.19 -4.26
N HIS A 3 6.24 -10.17 -3.73
CA HIS A 3 5.53 -11.19 -4.52
C HIS A 3 4.24 -10.59 -5.09
N THR A 4 4.18 -10.39 -6.41
CA THR A 4 3.02 -9.76 -7.10
C THR A 4 2.46 -10.68 -8.19
N PRO A 5 1.25 -10.41 -8.73
CA PRO A 5 0.73 -11.11 -9.91
C PRO A 5 1.65 -11.11 -11.14
N LEU A 6 2.57 -10.13 -11.21
CA LEU A 6 3.54 -9.98 -12.29
C LEU A 6 4.89 -10.64 -11.97
N GLY A 7 4.96 -11.41 -10.87
CA GLY A 7 6.18 -12.00 -10.32
C GLY A 7 6.86 -11.10 -9.28
N ASP A 8 8.01 -11.55 -8.81
CA ASP A 8 8.78 -10.87 -7.77
C ASP A 8 9.39 -9.58 -8.33
N ARG A 9 8.97 -8.43 -7.81
CA ARG A 9 9.43 -7.14 -8.33
C ARG A 9 9.49 -6.05 -7.27
N VAL A 10 10.10 -4.94 -7.65
CA VAL A 10 9.91 -3.63 -7.03
C VAL A 10 9.01 -2.78 -7.92
N LEU A 11 8.50 -1.67 -7.37
CA LEU A 11 7.74 -0.69 -8.13
C LEU A 11 8.65 0.02 -9.14
N ARG A 12 8.07 0.34 -10.31
CA ARG A 12 8.73 1.17 -11.31
C ARG A 12 8.71 2.65 -10.85
N PRO A 13 9.56 3.53 -11.40
CA PRO A 13 9.71 4.90 -10.88
C PRO A 13 8.42 5.67 -10.59
N ALA A 14 7.45 5.71 -11.50
CA ALA A 14 6.20 6.44 -11.28
C ALA A 14 5.25 5.69 -10.32
N GLU A 15 5.18 4.36 -10.40
CA GLU A 15 4.48 3.55 -9.40
C GLU A 15 5.06 3.78 -7.99
N ALA A 16 6.39 3.86 -7.89
CA ALA A 16 7.12 4.05 -6.65
C ALA A 16 6.91 5.45 -6.07
N GLN A 17 6.83 6.50 -6.90
CA GLN A 17 6.51 7.86 -6.46
C GLN A 17 5.12 7.94 -5.84
N LEU A 18 4.08 7.39 -6.50
CA LEU A 18 2.73 7.34 -5.95
C LEU A 18 2.69 6.58 -4.62
N PHE A 19 3.34 5.42 -4.58
CA PHE A 19 3.39 4.59 -3.37
C PHE A 19 4.13 5.28 -2.22
N ALA A 20 5.25 5.94 -2.52
CA ALA A 20 6.04 6.67 -1.55
C ALA A 20 5.29 7.91 -1.02
N GLU A 21 4.56 8.64 -1.86
CA GLU A 21 3.73 9.77 -1.41
C GLU A 21 2.69 9.28 -0.40
N SER A 22 1.96 8.21 -0.71
CA SER A 22 0.98 7.62 0.21
C SER A 22 1.62 7.11 1.50
N LEU A 23 2.74 6.38 1.40
CA LEU A 23 3.45 5.86 2.56
C LEU A 23 3.95 6.98 3.49
N ARG A 24 4.39 8.10 2.91
CA ARG A 24 4.81 9.29 3.66
C ARG A 24 3.63 9.93 4.40
N THR A 25 2.47 10.06 3.75
CA THR A 25 1.24 10.56 4.38
C THR A 25 0.79 9.67 5.54
N LEU A 26 0.78 8.34 5.33
CA LEU A 26 0.47 7.39 6.38
C LEU A 26 1.47 7.47 7.55
N GLY A 27 2.74 7.73 7.25
CA GLY A 27 3.77 7.98 8.26
C GLY A 27 3.51 9.22 9.12
N ASP A 28 2.95 10.30 8.55
CA ASP A 28 2.54 11.47 9.33
C ASP A 28 1.39 11.11 10.30
N TYR A 29 0.38 10.36 9.85
CA TYR A 29 -0.70 9.90 10.74
C TYR A 29 -0.20 8.98 11.83
N LEU A 30 0.67 8.02 11.47
CA LEU A 30 1.30 7.12 12.42
C LEU A 30 2.23 7.82 13.40
N SER A 31 2.65 9.06 13.17
CA SER A 31 3.41 9.80 14.19
C SER A 31 2.57 10.12 15.43
N ASP A 32 1.25 10.21 15.27
CA ASP A 32 0.32 10.64 16.32
C ASP A 32 -0.67 9.54 16.75
N MET A 33 -1.09 8.65 15.85
CA MET A 33 -2.20 7.73 16.11
C MET A 33 -2.12 6.41 15.33
N GLU A 34 -2.93 5.44 15.75
CA GLU A 34 -3.22 4.21 14.98
C GLU A 34 -4.06 4.54 13.75
N LEU A 35 -3.83 3.78 12.68
CA LEU A 35 -4.61 3.87 11.45
C LEU A 35 -5.87 3.02 11.55
N THR A 36 -6.95 3.48 10.93
CA THR A 36 -8.18 2.72 10.71
C THR A 36 -8.62 2.95 9.28
N MET A 37 -8.29 1.99 8.40
CA MET A 37 -8.40 2.13 6.94
C MET A 37 -9.52 1.27 6.36
N GLY A 38 -10.18 0.43 7.17
CA GLY A 38 -11.25 -0.47 6.74
C GLY A 38 -10.78 -1.89 6.41
N ALA A 39 -9.55 -2.25 6.78
CA ALA A 39 -9.02 -3.60 6.65
C ALA A 39 -8.88 -4.23 8.05
N GLY A 40 -9.85 -5.07 8.46
CA GLY A 40 -9.94 -5.64 9.82
C GLY A 40 -8.60 -6.16 10.37
N VAL A 41 -7.96 -7.08 9.64
CA VAL A 41 -6.64 -7.66 9.97
C VAL A 41 -5.52 -6.64 10.20
N PHE A 42 -5.62 -5.43 9.64
CA PHE A 42 -4.65 -4.34 9.80
C PHE A 42 -5.10 -3.32 10.83
N ASP A 43 -6.40 -3.00 10.87
CA ASP A 43 -7.01 -2.06 11.81
C ASP A 43 -6.96 -2.60 13.26
N ASP A 44 -6.95 -3.94 13.43
CA ASP A 44 -6.80 -4.60 14.73
C ASP A 44 -5.35 -4.62 15.24
N LEU A 45 -4.37 -4.22 14.42
CA LEU A 45 -2.96 -4.12 14.82
C LEU A 45 -2.71 -2.88 15.67
N GLN A 46 -1.83 -3.02 16.67
CA GLN A 46 -1.35 -1.86 17.43
C GLN A 46 -0.48 -0.96 16.55
N ARG A 47 -0.37 0.34 16.90
CA ARG A 47 0.45 1.33 16.18
C ARG A 47 1.83 0.81 15.78
N ASN A 48 2.55 0.21 16.72
CA ASN A 48 3.92 -0.27 16.49
C ASN A 48 3.97 -1.43 15.49
N GLN A 49 2.95 -2.29 15.48
CA GLN A 49 2.79 -3.36 14.50
C GLN A 49 2.42 -2.81 13.12
N GLN A 50 1.53 -1.80 13.04
CA GLN A 50 1.20 -1.11 11.79
C GLN A 50 2.44 -0.46 11.17
N ILE A 51 3.28 0.21 11.99
CA ILE A 51 4.57 0.76 11.56
C ILE A 51 5.48 -0.35 11.03
N ALA A 52 5.62 -1.46 11.75
CA ALA A 52 6.48 -2.57 11.32
C ALA A 52 6.03 -3.17 9.98
N VAL A 53 4.72 -3.35 9.79
CA VAL A 53 4.12 -3.84 8.54
C VAL A 53 4.38 -2.88 7.38
N LEU A 54 4.03 -1.60 7.53
CA LEU A 54 4.18 -0.61 6.46
C LEU A 54 5.65 -0.33 6.13
N HIS A 55 6.54 -0.35 7.13
CA HIS A 55 7.97 -0.29 6.89
C HIS A 55 8.46 -1.50 6.08
N ALA A 56 8.06 -2.73 6.44
CA ALA A 56 8.44 -3.94 5.71
C ALA A 56 7.93 -3.91 4.25
N VAL A 57 6.67 -3.51 4.06
CA VAL A 57 6.06 -3.33 2.73
C VAL A 57 6.79 -2.27 1.91
N GLY A 58 7.07 -1.09 2.50
CA GLY A 58 7.80 -0.02 1.84
C GLY A 58 9.21 -0.46 1.42
N ARG A 59 9.95 -1.13 2.30
CA ARG A 59 11.25 -1.73 1.97
C ARG A 59 11.14 -2.73 0.82
N ALA A 60 10.16 -3.63 0.86
CA ALA A 60 9.98 -4.67 -0.15
C ALA A 60 9.68 -4.09 -1.55
N LEU A 61 8.85 -3.05 -1.62
CA LEU A 61 8.37 -2.46 -2.87
C LEU A 61 9.25 -1.33 -3.42
N LEU A 62 10.00 -0.63 -2.56
CA LEU A 62 10.83 0.51 -2.93
C LEU A 62 12.33 0.22 -2.94
N CYS A 63 12.79 -0.90 -2.33
CA CYS A 63 14.21 -1.26 -2.26
C CYS A 63 14.51 -2.58 -3.02
N PRO A 64 15.26 -2.54 -4.13
CA PRO A 64 15.63 -3.74 -4.89
C PRO A 64 16.48 -4.74 -4.10
N ALA A 65 17.26 -4.26 -3.13
CA ALA A 65 18.16 -5.09 -2.33
C ALA A 65 17.44 -5.87 -1.22
N GLU A 66 16.18 -5.54 -0.92
CA GLU A 66 15.40 -6.21 0.13
C GLU A 66 14.84 -7.54 -0.38
N PRO A 67 14.93 -8.66 0.38
CA PRO A 67 14.20 -9.88 0.05
C PRO A 67 12.68 -9.65 0.12
N ALA A 68 11.91 -10.53 -0.52
CA ALA A 68 10.47 -10.52 -0.37
C ALA A 68 10.05 -10.91 1.05
N PRO A 69 9.16 -10.14 1.70
CA PRO A 69 8.56 -10.57 2.94
C PRO A 69 7.69 -11.80 2.67
N VAL A 70 7.52 -12.63 3.69
CA VAL A 70 6.49 -13.67 3.66
C VAL A 70 5.14 -12.96 3.55
N LEU A 71 4.32 -13.36 2.57
CA LEU A 71 2.97 -12.84 2.45
C LEU A 71 2.11 -13.37 3.60
N THR A 72 1.53 -12.46 4.35
CA THR A 72 0.57 -12.70 5.43
C THR A 72 -0.59 -11.76 5.23
N ALA A 73 -1.74 -12.06 5.85
CA ALA A 73 -2.92 -11.22 5.75
C ALA A 73 -2.62 -9.75 6.14
N ALA A 74 -1.83 -9.55 7.20
CA ALA A 74 -1.42 -8.22 7.64
C ALA A 74 -0.50 -7.50 6.63
N VAL A 75 0.43 -8.21 5.98
CA VAL A 75 1.33 -7.63 4.96
C VAL A 75 0.57 -7.21 3.71
N GLU A 76 -0.38 -8.03 3.25
CA GLU A 76 -1.20 -7.70 2.09
C GLU A 76 -2.22 -6.60 2.41
N ALA A 77 -2.87 -6.66 3.57
CA ALA A 77 -3.71 -5.55 4.04
C ALA A 77 -2.92 -4.25 4.20
N GLY A 78 -1.65 -4.31 4.62
CA GLY A 78 -0.77 -3.15 4.67
C GLY A 78 -0.53 -2.51 3.30
N VAL A 79 -0.32 -3.32 2.24
CA VAL A 79 -0.26 -2.81 0.86
C VAL A 79 -1.59 -2.18 0.46
N TRP A 80 -2.71 -2.85 0.78
CA TRP A 80 -4.04 -2.33 0.49
C TRP A 80 -4.27 -0.95 1.15
N CYS A 81 -3.89 -0.78 2.43
CA CYS A 81 -3.99 0.49 3.15
C CYS A 81 -3.26 1.63 2.45
N VAL A 82 -2.11 1.36 1.79
CA VAL A 82 -1.39 2.37 1.01
C VAL A 82 -2.23 2.83 -0.19
N TYR A 83 -2.90 1.92 -0.91
CA TYR A 83 -3.79 2.28 -2.02
C TYR A 83 -5.13 2.87 -1.55
N GLN A 84 -5.64 2.45 -0.39
CA GLN A 84 -6.80 3.09 0.23
C GLN A 84 -6.53 4.56 0.56
N ASN A 85 -5.36 4.86 1.14
CA ASN A 85 -4.96 6.25 1.38
C ASN A 85 -4.85 7.07 0.09
N VAL A 86 -4.42 6.47 -1.04
CA VAL A 86 -4.45 7.16 -2.35
C VAL A 86 -5.88 7.58 -2.72
N ARG A 87 -6.88 6.71 -2.51
CA ARG A 87 -8.29 7.02 -2.78
C ARG A 87 -8.82 8.14 -1.87
N ASP A 88 -8.46 8.09 -0.59
CA ASP A 88 -8.84 9.12 0.39
C ASP A 88 -8.20 10.48 0.05
N MET A 89 -6.97 10.46 -0.44
CA MET A 89 -6.26 11.67 -0.84
C MET A 89 -6.77 12.30 -2.14
N ILE A 90 -7.32 11.50 -3.06
CA ILE A 90 -8.09 12.05 -4.19
C ILE A 90 -9.32 12.80 -3.68
N GLU A 91 -10.05 12.26 -2.71
CA GLU A 91 -11.23 12.95 -2.15
C GLU A 91 -10.84 14.28 -1.51
N VAL A 92 -9.77 14.29 -0.71
CA VAL A 92 -9.23 15.53 -0.12
C VAL A 92 -8.78 16.53 -1.19
N GLU A 93 -8.08 16.07 -2.24
CA GLU A 93 -7.67 16.94 -3.35
C GLU A 93 -8.87 17.53 -4.10
N LEU A 94 -9.92 16.74 -4.35
CA LEU A 94 -11.12 17.19 -5.03
C LEU A 94 -11.89 18.23 -4.20
N ASP A 95 -11.89 18.09 -2.88
CA ASP A 95 -12.50 19.03 -1.96
C ASP A 95 -11.67 20.32 -1.76
N ASP A 96 -10.37 20.32 -2.08
CA ASP A 96 -9.53 21.52 -2.09
C ASP A 96 -9.84 22.44 -3.29
N ALA A 97 -10.99 23.11 -3.21
CA ALA A 97 -11.41 24.09 -4.21
C ALA A 97 -10.45 25.28 -4.38
N ALA A 98 -9.56 25.51 -3.41
CA ALA A 98 -8.63 26.62 -3.42
C ALA A 98 -7.27 26.27 -4.07
N GLY A 99 -7.01 24.99 -4.36
CA GLY A 99 -5.77 24.52 -4.98
C GLY A 99 -4.53 24.93 -4.17
N LEU A 100 -4.67 24.89 -2.84
CA LEU A 100 -3.64 25.35 -1.91
C LEU A 100 -2.61 24.27 -1.61
N MET A 101 -2.89 23.01 -1.97
CA MET A 101 -1.92 21.91 -1.86
C MET A 101 -0.72 22.15 -2.78
N PRO A 102 0.49 22.39 -2.24
CA PRO A 102 1.69 22.58 -3.06
C PRO A 102 2.23 21.24 -3.55
N GLY A 103 2.88 21.23 -4.72
CA GLY A 103 3.55 20.04 -5.27
C GLY A 103 2.81 19.43 -6.47
N GLU A 104 3.21 18.22 -6.86
CA GLU A 104 2.46 17.39 -7.80
C GLU A 104 1.17 16.91 -7.13
N THR A 105 0.08 16.87 -7.89
CA THR A 105 -1.21 16.42 -7.34
C THR A 105 -1.32 14.89 -7.32
N TRP A 106 -2.22 14.34 -6.51
CA TRP A 106 -2.48 12.89 -6.48
C TRP A 106 -2.97 12.40 -7.84
N ARG A 107 -3.81 13.20 -8.51
CA ARG A 107 -4.24 12.92 -9.89
C ARG A 107 -3.07 12.84 -10.86
N GLN A 108 -2.07 13.72 -10.74
CA GLN A 108 -0.86 13.68 -11.57
C GLN A 108 -0.01 12.42 -11.30
N LEU A 109 0.20 12.08 -10.02
CA LEU A 109 0.94 10.87 -9.61
C LEU A 109 0.27 9.59 -10.14
N ILE A 110 -1.06 9.48 -10.01
CA ILE A 110 -1.84 8.34 -10.51
C ILE A 110 -1.72 8.21 -12.02
N LEU A 111 -1.89 9.30 -12.76
CA LEU A 111 -1.78 9.29 -14.22
C LEU A 111 -0.37 8.93 -14.69
N ALA A 112 0.67 9.42 -14.00
CA ALA A 112 2.06 9.05 -14.28
C ALA A 112 2.30 7.55 -14.06
N ALA A 113 1.87 7.01 -12.91
CA ALA A 113 1.96 5.60 -12.60
C ALA A 113 1.19 4.73 -13.62
N CYS A 114 -0.03 5.12 -13.99
CA CYS A 114 -0.84 4.42 -14.99
C CYS A 114 -0.17 4.37 -16.36
N ARG A 115 0.37 5.50 -16.82
CA ARG A 115 1.09 5.59 -18.11
C ARG A 115 2.32 4.69 -18.14
N GLU A 116 3.11 4.68 -17.07
CA GLU A 116 4.29 3.82 -16.95
C GLU A 116 3.94 2.33 -16.84
N ALA A 117 2.88 2.02 -16.08
CA ALA A 117 2.36 0.66 -15.92
C ALA A 117 1.75 0.10 -17.20
N GLY A 118 1.35 0.96 -18.14
CA GLY A 118 0.61 0.60 -19.34
C GLY A 118 -0.84 0.23 -19.03
N VAL A 119 -1.46 0.86 -18.02
CA VAL A 119 -2.88 0.70 -17.72
C VAL A 119 -3.68 1.14 -18.95
N GLY A 120 -4.41 0.20 -19.54
CA GLY A 120 -5.27 0.44 -20.69
C GLY A 120 -6.64 0.99 -20.29
N GLY A 121 -7.36 1.54 -21.26
CA GLY A 121 -8.70 2.12 -21.07
C GLY A 121 -8.71 3.65 -21.17
N ASP A 122 -9.89 4.23 -20.95
CA ASP A 122 -10.08 5.68 -20.90
C ASP A 122 -9.71 6.16 -19.49
N LEU A 123 -8.45 6.53 -19.28
CA LEU A 123 -8.04 7.20 -18.04
C LEU A 123 -8.78 8.53 -17.90
N PRO A 124 -9.17 8.95 -16.69
CA PRO A 124 -9.80 10.25 -16.48
C PRO A 124 -8.88 11.37 -16.94
N ALA A 125 -9.50 12.46 -17.43
CA ALA A 125 -8.77 13.70 -17.63
C ALA A 125 -8.25 14.22 -16.27
N GLU A 126 -7.10 14.89 -16.26
CA GLU A 126 -6.49 15.41 -15.02
C GLU A 126 -7.42 16.35 -14.25
N ASP A 127 -8.26 17.11 -14.95
CA ASP A 127 -9.26 18.01 -14.37
C ASP A 127 -10.59 17.33 -14.01
N CYS A 128 -10.72 16.01 -14.21
CA CYS A 128 -11.90 15.24 -13.85
C CYS A 128 -12.19 15.37 -12.35
N ARG A 129 -13.44 15.74 -12.02
CA ARG A 129 -13.92 15.92 -10.65
C ARG A 129 -14.83 14.81 -10.16
N ASP A 130 -15.10 13.80 -10.99
CA ASP A 130 -15.87 12.64 -10.57
C ASP A 130 -14.94 11.66 -9.86
N LYS A 131 -15.15 11.46 -8.55
CA LYS A 131 -14.34 10.56 -7.73
C LYS A 131 -14.36 9.12 -8.28
N LEU A 132 -15.50 8.66 -8.79
CA LEU A 132 -15.66 7.27 -9.25
C LEU A 132 -14.81 6.95 -10.47
N GLU A 133 -14.52 7.95 -11.31
CA GLU A 133 -13.63 7.80 -12.47
C GLU A 133 -12.17 7.57 -12.06
N TRP A 134 -11.80 7.92 -10.82
CA TRP A 134 -10.46 7.71 -10.26
C TRP A 134 -10.30 6.37 -9.54
N ASP A 135 -11.39 5.67 -9.20
CA ASP A 135 -11.30 4.35 -8.57
C ASP A 135 -10.68 3.32 -9.53
N TYR A 136 -11.13 3.29 -10.79
CA TYR A 136 -10.63 2.36 -11.81
C TYR A 136 -9.09 2.40 -12.00
N PRO A 137 -8.45 3.57 -12.23
CA PRO A 137 -7.00 3.59 -12.39
C PRO A 137 -6.26 3.18 -11.11
N VAL A 138 -6.78 3.48 -9.92
CA VAL A 138 -6.18 3.03 -8.65
C VAL A 138 -6.32 1.51 -8.50
N ASP A 139 -7.50 0.94 -8.78
CA ASP A 139 -7.72 -0.52 -8.79
C ASP A 139 -6.75 -1.23 -9.75
N CYS A 140 -6.52 -0.65 -10.92
CA CYS A 140 -5.58 -1.20 -11.91
C CYS A 140 -4.14 -1.19 -11.42
N LEU A 141 -3.73 -0.17 -10.65
CA LEU A 141 -2.39 -0.09 -10.07
C LEU A 141 -2.24 -1.05 -8.88
N GLU A 142 -3.26 -1.11 -8.04
CA GLU A 142 -3.34 -2.01 -6.88
C GLU A 142 -3.27 -3.48 -7.29
N ALA A 143 -4.05 -3.90 -8.29
CA ALA A 143 -4.10 -5.27 -8.80
C ALA A 143 -2.79 -5.75 -9.46
N ARG A 144 -1.79 -4.87 -9.62
CA ARG A 144 -0.44 -5.22 -10.10
C ARG A 144 0.53 -5.47 -8.95
N VAL A 145 0.11 -5.20 -7.73
CA VAL A 145 0.91 -5.36 -6.51
C VAL A 145 0.25 -6.40 -5.62
N LEU A 146 -1.03 -6.24 -5.28
CA LEU A 146 -1.79 -7.21 -4.49
C LEU A 146 -2.08 -8.45 -5.31
N TRP A 147 -1.81 -9.61 -4.70
CA TRP A 147 -2.04 -10.91 -5.32
C TRP A 147 -3.54 -11.23 -5.35
N ASP A 148 -4.21 -11.09 -4.20
CA ASP A 148 -5.64 -11.23 -4.03
C ASP A 148 -6.15 -10.42 -2.83
N TYR A 149 -7.39 -10.71 -2.40
CA TYR A 149 -8.06 -10.11 -1.26
C TYR A 149 -8.40 -11.15 -0.19
N ASP A 150 -7.64 -12.25 -0.11
CA ASP A 150 -7.92 -13.33 0.83
C ASP A 150 -7.86 -12.85 2.29
N TRP A 151 -7.07 -11.82 2.57
CA TRP A 151 -7.06 -11.13 3.86
C TRP A 151 -8.44 -10.58 4.31
N GLN A 152 -9.39 -10.33 3.39
CA GLN A 152 -10.77 -9.94 3.73
C GLN A 152 -11.62 -11.11 4.26
N LEU A 153 -11.15 -12.36 4.11
CA LEU A 153 -11.85 -13.55 4.57
C LEU A 153 -11.64 -13.82 6.08
N GLU A 154 -11.06 -12.87 6.83
CA GLU A 154 -10.93 -12.94 8.28
C GLU A 154 -12.27 -13.26 8.95
N ASP A 155 -13.36 -12.64 8.49
CA ASP A 155 -14.72 -12.85 8.99
C ASP A 155 -15.37 -14.20 8.58
N SER A 156 -14.63 -15.11 7.96
CA SER A 156 -15.07 -16.52 7.77
C SER A 156 -15.21 -17.30 9.09
N ILE A 157 -15.10 -16.60 10.24
CA ILE A 157 -15.23 -17.01 11.65
C ILE A 157 -16.48 -17.84 11.96
N ASP A 158 -17.55 -17.77 11.15
CA ASP A 158 -18.72 -18.63 11.33
C ASP A 158 -18.53 -20.08 10.85
N LEU A 159 -17.41 -20.37 10.17
CA LEU A 159 -17.07 -21.73 9.77
C LEU A 159 -16.46 -22.52 10.93
N SER A 160 -16.80 -23.80 11.01
CA SER A 160 -16.09 -24.70 11.92
C SER A 160 -14.61 -24.79 11.53
N PRO A 161 -13.70 -25.10 12.48
CA PRO A 161 -12.26 -25.18 12.19
C PRO A 161 -11.90 -26.12 11.03
N ASP A 162 -12.66 -27.20 10.83
CA ASP A 162 -12.48 -28.12 9.69
C ASP A 162 -12.95 -27.52 8.37
N ALA A 163 -14.04 -26.74 8.38
CA ALA A 163 -14.54 -26.06 7.19
C ALA A 163 -13.64 -24.89 6.79
N SER A 164 -13.12 -24.13 7.76
CA SER A 164 -12.13 -23.07 7.51
C SER A 164 -10.83 -23.63 6.92
N ARG A 165 -10.30 -24.74 7.46
CA ARG A 165 -9.11 -25.41 6.88
C ARG A 165 -9.34 -25.85 5.44
N ARG A 166 -10.48 -26.49 5.13
CA ARG A 166 -10.78 -26.92 3.77
C ARG A 166 -10.90 -25.75 2.80
N LEU A 167 -11.53 -24.66 3.22
CA LEU A 167 -11.61 -23.45 2.41
C LEU A 167 -10.23 -22.87 2.12
N LYS A 168 -9.36 -22.78 3.12
CA LYS A 168 -7.96 -22.32 2.96
C LYS A 168 -7.16 -23.23 2.03
N ASP A 169 -7.28 -24.55 2.19
CA ASP A 169 -6.64 -25.55 1.30
C ASP A 169 -7.12 -25.40 -0.16
N GLU A 170 -8.42 -25.15 -0.37
CA GLU A 170 -9.01 -24.95 -1.70
C GLU A 170 -8.55 -23.65 -2.37
N LEU A 171 -8.34 -22.59 -1.58
CA LEU A 171 -7.85 -21.28 -2.05
C LEU A 171 -6.32 -21.21 -2.14
N GLY A 172 -5.60 -22.18 -1.57
CA GLY A 172 -4.14 -22.18 -1.53
C GLY A 172 -3.54 -21.24 -0.48
N ILE A 173 -4.34 -20.84 0.51
CA ILE A 173 -3.93 -19.96 1.61
C ILE A 173 -3.06 -20.75 2.59
N ALA A 174 -1.88 -20.21 2.92
CA ALA A 174 -0.97 -20.85 3.87
C ALA A 174 -1.59 -20.95 5.28
N ASP A 175 -1.25 -22.01 6.01
CA ASP A 175 -1.75 -22.27 7.37
C ASP A 175 -1.48 -21.11 8.34
N ASP A 176 -0.34 -20.43 8.18
CA ASP A 176 0.10 -19.31 9.01
C ASP A 176 -0.36 -17.93 8.49
N TYR A 177 -1.00 -17.86 7.32
CA TYR A 177 -1.34 -16.60 6.64
C TYR A 177 -2.15 -15.61 7.51
N PHE A 178 -3.19 -16.10 8.19
CA PHE A 178 -4.05 -15.28 9.07
C PHE A 178 -3.56 -15.22 10.53
N VAL A 179 -2.68 -16.13 10.95
CA VAL A 179 -2.25 -16.25 12.35
C VAL A 179 -0.83 -15.74 12.58
N ALA A 180 -0.13 -15.37 11.52
CA ALA A 180 1.18 -14.74 11.58
C ALA A 180 1.04 -13.36 12.23
N VAL A 181 1.44 -13.28 13.49
CA VAL A 181 1.43 -12.03 14.25
C VAL A 181 2.57 -11.14 13.72
N PRO A 182 2.27 -9.92 13.24
CA PRO A 182 3.31 -8.98 12.85
C PRO A 182 4.23 -8.66 14.02
N PRO A 183 5.52 -8.35 13.76
CA PRO A 183 6.43 -7.90 14.81
C PRO A 183 5.81 -6.75 15.60
N ASP A 184 5.89 -6.84 16.93
CA ASP A 184 5.48 -5.78 17.86
C ASP A 184 6.75 -5.16 18.48
N PRO A 185 7.40 -4.22 17.76
CA PRO A 185 8.62 -3.60 18.24
C PRO A 185 8.31 -2.70 19.46
N PRO A 186 9.22 -2.62 20.44
CA PRO A 186 9.12 -1.62 21.49
C PRO A 186 9.10 -0.20 20.91
N ASP A 187 8.52 0.76 21.62
CA ASP A 187 8.33 2.14 21.14
C ASP A 187 9.58 2.75 20.50
N ALA A 188 10.73 2.65 21.16
CA ALA A 188 11.98 3.21 20.63
C ALA A 188 12.42 2.60 19.30
N GLU A 189 12.06 1.34 19.04
CA GLU A 189 12.30 0.67 17.76
C GLU A 189 11.22 1.02 16.74
N ALA A 190 9.96 1.07 17.13
CA ALA A 190 8.87 1.53 16.27
C ALA A 190 9.15 2.95 15.72
N GLU A 191 9.58 3.88 16.57
CA GLU A 191 9.93 5.24 16.13
C GLU A 191 11.10 5.25 15.13
N ARG A 192 12.10 4.37 15.30
CA ARG A 192 13.19 4.23 14.31
C ARG A 192 12.70 3.67 12.98
N LEU A 193 11.76 2.71 13.01
CA LEU A 193 11.17 2.15 11.81
C LEU A 193 10.31 3.19 11.09
N LEU A 194 9.57 4.01 11.83
CA LEU A 194 8.77 5.11 11.29
C LEU A 194 9.67 6.18 10.64
N GLU A 195 10.74 6.59 11.32
CA GLU A 195 11.73 7.52 10.76
C GLU A 195 12.36 6.95 9.48
N ALA A 196 12.82 5.69 9.50
CA ALA A 196 13.39 5.04 8.32
C ALA A 196 12.39 4.88 7.16
N MET A 197 11.10 4.63 7.47
CA MET A 197 10.03 4.57 6.48
C MET A 197 9.81 5.93 5.81
N ASN A 198 9.79 7.01 6.61
CA ASN A 198 9.65 8.37 6.10
C ASN A 198 10.87 8.79 5.26
N GLU A 199 12.09 8.50 5.72
CA GLU A 199 13.31 8.75 4.96
C GLU A 199 13.34 8.00 3.62
N LEU A 200 12.91 6.73 3.62
CA LEU A 200 12.79 5.94 2.40
C LEU A 200 11.79 6.58 1.42
N ALA A 201 10.62 6.98 1.91
CA ALA A 201 9.60 7.60 1.08
C ALA A 201 10.07 8.96 0.53
N ASP A 202 10.66 9.81 1.36
CA ASP A 202 11.19 11.11 0.95
C ASP A 202 12.34 10.98 -0.06
N ALA A 203 13.21 9.97 0.09
CA ALA A 203 14.27 9.70 -0.88
C ALA A 203 13.70 9.36 -2.28
N VAL A 204 12.61 8.58 -2.34
CA VAL A 204 11.93 8.25 -3.60
C VAL A 204 11.23 9.48 -4.20
N ARG A 205 10.56 10.29 -3.37
CA ARG A 205 9.88 11.52 -3.81
C ARG A 205 10.85 12.57 -4.36
N LEU A 206 12.05 12.65 -3.81
CA LEU A 206 13.11 13.58 -4.23
C LEU A 206 13.91 13.08 -5.44
N ALA A 207 13.91 11.77 -5.70
CA ALA A 207 14.54 11.21 -6.89
C ALA A 207 13.75 11.65 -8.13
N SER A 208 14.29 12.61 -8.88
CA SER A 208 13.69 13.07 -10.13
C SER A 208 13.57 11.91 -11.12
N PRO A 209 12.43 11.76 -11.83
CA PRO A 209 12.29 10.74 -12.85
C PRO A 209 13.17 11.12 -14.06
N GLY A 210 14.47 10.83 -14.00
CA GLY A 210 15.41 11.28 -15.02
C GLY A 210 16.89 10.95 -14.85
N GLU A 211 17.38 10.62 -13.65
CA GLU A 211 18.77 10.15 -13.50
C GLU A 211 18.80 8.62 -13.47
N GLY A 212 18.64 8.04 -14.66
CA GLY A 212 18.95 6.63 -14.88
C GLY A 212 20.42 6.39 -14.60
N CYS A 213 20.72 5.45 -13.69
CA CYS A 213 22.01 4.80 -13.67
C CYS A 213 22.22 4.09 -15.02
N GLU A 214 23.14 4.61 -15.83
CA GLU A 214 23.83 3.85 -16.88
C GLU A 214 24.62 2.67 -16.30
#